data_AF-E9HFU8-F1
#
_entry.id   AF-E9HFU8-F1
#
_cell.length_a   1.000
_cell.length_b   1.000
_cell.length_c   1.000
_cell.angle_alpha   90.00
_cell.angle_beta   90.00
_cell.angle_gamma   90.00
#
_symmetry.space_group_name_H-M   'P 1'
#
loop_
_entity.id
_entity.type
_entity.pdbx_description
1 polymer ?
#
loop_
_entity_poly.entity_id
_entity_poly.type
_entity_poly.pdbx_seq_one_letter_code
_entity_poly.pdbx_strand_id
1 'polypeptide(L)'
;MWKPNEEFVDILLSMGISRNVAERALLNTGNSSAEIAATWIFDHPDLTLPDIPITVDEIEKLAGSVSLENMNGDTGSEVEDEELPEDYDGPYKMVFVVNMELGMGVGKIAAQVAHAALGLHRELIDKEMENSKECGPLSYWEDYDGERKIALKGENKQHLLDLMQKAKESGLLHYLVSDAGHTQVAPGSNTVLSIFGKESDVNEITGKLKLL
;
A
#
# COMPACT_ATOMS: atom_id res chain seq x y z
N MET A 1 -24.42 7.37 -9.29
CA MET A 1 -23.11 7.26 -9.94
C MET A 1 -22.70 8.64 -10.43
N TRP A 2 -21.80 9.29 -9.69
CA TRP A 2 -21.23 10.58 -10.06
C TRP A 2 -20.34 10.43 -11.31
N LYS A 3 -20.23 11.49 -12.11
CA LYS A 3 -19.33 11.54 -13.27
C LYS A 3 -18.65 12.91 -13.34
N PRO A 4 -17.34 12.97 -13.59
CA PRO A 4 -16.61 14.21 -13.76
C PRO A 4 -17.06 14.93 -15.05
N ASN A 5 -16.95 16.26 -15.07
CA ASN A 5 -17.12 17.01 -16.30
C ASN A 5 -15.84 16.88 -17.14
N GLU A 6 -15.93 16.19 -18.28
CA GLU A 6 -14.78 15.93 -19.15
C GLU A 6 -14.09 17.22 -19.64
N GLU A 7 -14.82 18.33 -19.82
CA GLU A 7 -14.18 19.60 -20.20
C GLU A 7 -13.24 20.12 -19.10
N PHE A 8 -13.61 19.94 -17.83
CA PHE A 8 -12.76 20.35 -16.70
C PHE A 8 -11.59 19.40 -16.51
N VAL A 9 -11.80 18.11 -16.74
CA VAL A 9 -10.72 17.10 -16.73
C VAL A 9 -9.70 17.41 -17.81
N ASP A 10 -10.12 17.74 -19.03
CA ASP A 10 -9.21 18.07 -20.14
C ASP A 10 -8.40 19.36 -19.87
N ILE A 11 -9.00 20.35 -19.22
CA ILE A 11 -8.29 21.56 -18.77
C ILE A 11 -7.20 21.22 -17.75
N LEU A 12 -7.53 20.41 -16.74
CA LEU A 12 -6.59 20.01 -15.69
C LEU A 12 -5.46 19.12 -16.26
N LEU A 13 -5.78 18.20 -17.17
CA LEU A 13 -4.79 17.39 -17.90
C LEU A 13 -3.83 18.27 -18.70
N SER A 14 -4.33 19.32 -19.35
CA SER A 14 -3.52 20.28 -20.09
C SER A 14 -2.57 21.09 -19.20
N MET A 15 -2.88 21.21 -17.91
CA MET A 15 -2.01 21.81 -16.89
C MET A 15 -0.96 20.84 -16.31
N GLY A 16 -0.97 19.57 -16.74
CA GLY A 16 -0.06 18.53 -16.29
C GLY A 16 -0.53 17.74 -15.05
N ILE A 17 -1.79 17.92 -14.65
CA ILE A 17 -2.40 17.19 -13.54
C ILE A 17 -2.89 15.83 -14.06
N SER A 18 -2.61 14.73 -13.34
CA SER A 18 -3.06 13.40 -13.75
C SER A 18 -4.59 13.27 -13.67
N ARG A 19 -5.19 12.41 -14.52
CA ARG A 19 -6.64 12.22 -14.59
C ARG A 19 -7.26 11.87 -13.22
N ASN A 20 -6.60 10.98 -12.46
CA ASN A 20 -7.06 10.58 -11.14
C ASN A 20 -7.13 11.76 -10.15
N VAL A 21 -6.10 12.60 -10.14
CA VAL A 21 -6.05 13.81 -9.30
C VAL A 21 -7.11 14.83 -9.74
N ALA A 22 -7.29 14.99 -11.05
CA ALA A 22 -8.30 15.88 -11.62
C ALA A 22 -9.73 15.44 -11.25
N GLU A 23 -10.03 14.15 -11.37
CA GLU A 23 -11.33 13.58 -11.03
C GLU A 23 -11.62 13.72 -9.53
N ARG A 24 -10.63 13.47 -8.66
CA ARG A 24 -10.81 13.66 -7.22
C ARG A 24 -10.99 15.12 -6.81
N ALA A 25 -10.26 16.03 -7.43
CA ALA A 25 -10.43 17.46 -7.18
C ALA A 25 -11.80 17.95 -7.65
N LEU A 26 -12.28 17.48 -8.80
CA LEU A 26 -13.62 17.78 -9.28
C LEU A 26 -14.70 17.16 -8.40
N LEU A 27 -14.46 16.00 -7.81
CA LEU A 27 -15.38 15.43 -6.85
C LEU A 27 -15.54 16.31 -5.61
N ASN A 28 -14.41 16.72 -5.01
CA ASN A 28 -14.39 17.52 -3.77
C ASN A 28 -14.87 18.97 -3.98
N THR A 29 -14.74 19.49 -5.19
CA THR A 29 -15.18 20.86 -5.54
C THR A 29 -16.57 20.88 -6.17
N GLY A 30 -17.30 19.75 -6.14
CA GLY A 30 -18.67 19.63 -6.65
C GLY A 30 -18.78 19.79 -8.16
N ASN A 31 -17.69 19.53 -8.90
CA ASN A 31 -17.59 19.62 -10.35
C ASN A 31 -17.96 21.04 -10.85
N SER A 32 -17.60 22.07 -10.07
CA SER A 32 -18.04 23.44 -10.28
C SER A 32 -17.23 24.20 -11.34
N SER A 33 -15.90 24.00 -11.35
CA SER A 33 -14.98 24.56 -12.36
C SER A 33 -13.60 23.90 -12.29
N ALA A 34 -12.82 24.00 -13.36
CA ALA A 34 -11.42 23.55 -13.38
C ALA A 34 -10.52 24.40 -12.46
N GLU A 35 -10.79 25.69 -12.29
CA GLU A 35 -9.96 26.59 -11.46
C GLU A 35 -10.11 26.31 -9.97
N ILE A 36 -11.34 26.02 -9.49
CA ILE A 36 -11.56 25.64 -8.10
C ILE A 36 -10.93 24.27 -7.83
N ALA A 37 -11.04 23.33 -8.77
CA ALA A 37 -10.38 22.03 -8.69
C ALA A 37 -8.85 22.16 -8.64
N ALA A 38 -8.26 23.01 -9.48
CA ALA A 38 -6.82 23.27 -9.46
C ALA A 38 -6.37 23.89 -8.13
N THR A 39 -7.12 24.84 -7.60
CA THR A 39 -6.84 25.47 -6.30
C THR A 39 -6.86 24.44 -5.17
N TRP A 40 -7.89 23.58 -5.16
CA TRP A 40 -8.00 22.50 -4.19
C TRP A 40 -6.81 21.53 -4.24
N ILE A 41 -6.31 21.20 -5.43
CA ILE A 41 -5.12 20.37 -5.63
C ILE A 41 -3.87 20.99 -4.98
N PHE A 42 -3.69 22.31 -5.13
CA PHE A 42 -2.54 23.00 -4.52
C PHE A 42 -2.63 23.07 -2.99
N ASP A 43 -3.84 23.16 -2.45
CA ASP A 43 -4.08 23.22 -1.01
C ASP A 43 -4.03 21.83 -0.33
N HIS A 44 -4.03 20.74 -1.11
CA HIS A 44 -4.02 19.35 -0.62
C HIS A 44 -2.98 18.45 -1.32
N PRO A 45 -1.67 18.82 -1.30
CA PRO A 45 -0.63 18.13 -2.06
C PRO A 45 -0.45 16.66 -1.65
N ASP A 46 -0.67 16.33 -0.38
CA ASP A 46 -0.46 14.98 0.16
C ASP A 46 -1.49 13.97 -0.36
N LEU A 47 -2.69 14.46 -0.69
CA LEU A 47 -3.71 13.62 -1.32
C LEU A 47 -3.33 13.36 -2.78
N THR A 48 -2.65 14.28 -3.47
CA THR A 48 -2.41 14.31 -4.94
C THR A 48 -1.43 13.26 -5.51
N LEU A 49 -1.05 12.26 -4.72
CA LEU A 49 -0.17 11.20 -5.20
C LEU A 49 -0.83 10.37 -6.32
N PRO A 50 -0.09 9.98 -7.37
CA PRO A 50 -0.69 9.65 -8.66
C PRO A 50 -1.43 8.30 -8.75
N ASP A 51 -1.32 7.42 -7.76
CA ASP A 51 -1.60 5.99 -7.95
C ASP A 51 -2.48 5.33 -6.87
N ILE A 52 -3.61 5.94 -6.47
CA ILE A 52 -4.67 5.23 -5.70
C ILE A 52 -6.02 5.36 -6.42
N PRO A 53 -6.63 4.27 -6.93
CA PRO A 53 -7.96 4.30 -7.51
C PRO A 53 -9.03 4.27 -6.40
N ILE A 54 -9.86 5.31 -6.33
CA ILE A 54 -10.95 5.46 -5.34
C ILE A 54 -12.21 4.77 -5.83
N THR A 55 -12.86 4.00 -4.95
CA THR A 55 -14.11 3.28 -5.24
C THR A 55 -15.34 4.10 -4.86
N VAL A 56 -16.50 3.75 -5.44
CA VAL A 56 -17.74 4.55 -5.36
C VAL A 56 -18.24 4.75 -3.92
N ASP A 57 -17.81 3.91 -2.98
CA ASP A 57 -18.25 3.92 -1.59
C ASP A 57 -17.51 4.99 -0.75
N GLU A 58 -16.29 5.37 -1.13
CA GLU A 58 -15.55 6.49 -0.51
C GLU A 58 -16.19 7.85 -0.86
N ILE A 59 -16.91 7.92 -1.99
CA ILE A 59 -17.62 9.11 -2.46
C ILE A 59 -18.83 9.44 -1.58
N GLU A 60 -19.55 8.43 -1.09
CA GLU A 60 -20.75 8.64 -0.28
C GLU A 60 -20.43 9.03 1.16
N LYS A 61 -19.29 8.56 1.70
CA LYS A 61 -18.79 8.93 3.03
C LYS A 61 -18.35 10.40 3.12
N LEU A 62 -17.69 10.92 2.08
CA LEU A 62 -17.19 12.32 2.07
C LEU A 62 -18.31 13.37 1.91
N ALA A 63 -19.41 13.03 1.24
CA ALA A 63 -20.50 13.97 0.98
C ALA A 63 -21.40 14.27 2.20
N GLY A 64 -21.30 13.47 3.28
CA GLY A 64 -22.21 13.54 4.43
C GLY A 64 -21.83 14.54 5.53
N SER A 65 -20.60 15.08 5.55
CA SER A 65 -20.01 15.66 6.76
C SER A 65 -19.32 17.01 6.57
N VAL A 66 -19.90 17.94 5.79
CA VAL A 66 -19.40 19.33 5.74
C VAL A 66 -20.46 20.32 6.20
N SER A 67 -20.41 20.69 7.48
CA SER A 67 -20.91 21.96 7.99
C SER A 67 -19.72 22.87 8.23
N LEU A 68 -19.63 23.94 7.46
CA LEU A 68 -18.59 24.96 7.53
C LEU A 68 -18.83 25.85 8.75
N GLU A 69 -17.87 25.96 9.68
CA GLU A 69 -17.63 27.20 10.42
C GLU A 69 -16.26 27.24 11.15
N ASN A 70 -15.52 28.31 10.84
CA ASN A 70 -14.53 29.04 11.66
C ASN A 70 -13.05 28.63 11.65
N MET A 71 -12.30 29.33 10.79
CA MET A 71 -10.89 29.67 11.00
C MET A 71 -10.71 30.56 12.25
N ASN A 72 -9.72 30.27 13.10
CA ASN A 72 -8.77 31.25 13.64
C ASN A 72 -7.75 30.60 14.59
N GLY A 73 -6.46 30.81 14.31
CA GLY A 73 -5.47 31.15 15.35
C GLY A 73 -4.55 30.05 15.89
N ASP A 74 -3.31 30.10 15.43
CA ASP A 74 -2.07 30.09 16.25
C ASP A 74 -1.64 28.82 17.01
N THR A 75 -0.32 28.62 16.97
CA THR A 75 0.55 27.84 17.87
C THR A 75 0.42 26.30 17.94
N GLY A 76 1.53 25.65 17.55
CA GLY A 76 2.00 24.38 18.11
C GLY A 76 1.36 23.14 17.51
N SER A 77 2.10 22.38 16.69
CA SER A 77 1.69 21.05 16.27
C SER A 77 1.75 20.10 17.47
N GLU A 78 0.71 20.12 18.30
CA GLU A 78 0.27 18.93 19.01
C GLU A 78 -0.18 17.95 17.92
N VAL A 79 0.55 16.84 17.79
CA VAL A 79 0.10 15.70 17.00
C VAL A 79 -1.24 15.28 17.58
N GLU A 80 -2.31 15.46 16.81
CA GLU A 80 -3.61 14.90 17.14
C GLU A 80 -3.42 13.37 17.23
N ASP A 81 -3.66 12.80 18.42
CA ASP A 81 -3.67 11.35 18.60
C ASP A 81 -4.81 10.79 17.73
N GLU A 82 -4.49 10.31 16.53
CA GLU A 82 -5.46 9.59 15.68
C GLU A 82 -6.01 8.40 16.48
N GLU A 83 -7.31 8.43 16.78
CA GLU A 83 -7.97 7.36 17.53
C GLU A 83 -7.94 6.07 16.71
N LEU A 84 -7.23 5.05 17.23
CA LEU A 84 -7.16 3.74 16.60
C LEU A 84 -8.54 3.07 16.57
N PRO A 85 -8.89 2.34 15.50
CA PRO A 85 -10.13 1.56 15.42
C PRO A 85 -10.26 0.57 16.57
N GLU A 86 -11.48 0.36 17.07
CA GLU A 86 -11.74 -0.53 18.22
C GLU A 86 -11.28 -1.98 17.99
N ASP A 87 -11.27 -2.43 16.74
CA ASP A 87 -10.83 -3.78 16.35
C ASP A 87 -9.41 -3.84 15.80
N TYR A 88 -8.61 -2.78 15.96
CA TYR A 88 -7.17 -2.82 15.73
C TYR A 88 -6.49 -3.73 16.77
N ASP A 89 -5.88 -4.82 16.29
CA ASP A 89 -5.33 -5.87 17.14
C ASP A 89 -3.79 -5.91 17.19
N GLY A 90 -3.14 -4.86 16.68
CA GLY A 90 -1.70 -4.61 16.81
C GLY A 90 -1.01 -4.30 15.48
N PRO A 91 0.29 -3.99 15.52
CA PRO A 91 1.02 -3.54 14.35
C PRO A 91 1.23 -4.66 13.34
N TYR A 92 0.96 -4.37 12.08
CA TYR A 92 1.18 -5.22 10.93
C TYR A 92 2.48 -4.86 10.22
N LYS A 93 3.05 -5.83 9.50
CA LYS A 93 4.22 -5.61 8.66
C LYS A 93 4.31 -6.57 7.49
N MET A 94 5.02 -6.13 6.46
CA MET A 94 5.45 -6.97 5.34
C MET A 94 6.96 -7.22 5.40
N VAL A 95 7.35 -8.48 5.35
CA VAL A 95 8.76 -8.91 5.37
C VAL A 95 9.13 -9.55 4.05
N PHE A 96 10.33 -9.26 3.55
CA PHE A 96 10.90 -9.79 2.32
C PHE A 96 12.19 -10.53 2.61
N VAL A 97 12.20 -11.84 2.48
CA VAL A 97 13.37 -12.70 2.68
C VAL A 97 14.03 -12.97 1.33
N VAL A 98 15.20 -12.38 1.10
CA VAL A 98 15.92 -12.42 -0.17
C VAL A 98 16.92 -13.57 -0.17
N ASN A 99 16.89 -14.40 -1.22
CA ASN A 99 17.83 -15.50 -1.39
C ASN A 99 19.24 -14.99 -1.73
N MET A 100 20.15 -15.06 -0.77
CA MET A 100 21.52 -14.54 -0.91
C MET A 100 22.45 -15.45 -1.73
N GLU A 101 22.13 -16.74 -1.88
CA GLU A 101 22.91 -17.69 -2.71
C GLU A 101 22.96 -17.26 -4.19
N LEU A 102 21.94 -16.54 -4.66
CA LEU A 102 21.84 -16.09 -6.05
C LEU A 102 22.80 -14.95 -6.40
N GLY A 103 23.51 -14.37 -5.42
CA GLY A 103 24.49 -13.30 -5.67
C GLY A 103 23.92 -12.09 -6.42
N MET A 104 22.63 -11.78 -6.23
CA MET A 104 21.95 -10.72 -6.98
C MET A 104 22.54 -9.34 -6.67
N GLY A 105 22.74 -8.53 -7.71
CA GLY A 105 23.08 -7.12 -7.52
C GLY A 105 21.92 -6.30 -6.96
N VAL A 106 22.22 -5.16 -6.34
CA VAL A 106 21.25 -4.28 -5.64
C VAL A 106 20.02 -3.92 -6.49
N GLY A 107 20.20 -3.58 -7.77
CA GLY A 107 19.08 -3.23 -8.65
C GLY A 107 18.15 -4.41 -8.93
N LYS A 108 18.70 -5.62 -9.01
CA LYS A 108 17.91 -6.84 -9.21
C LYS A 108 17.17 -7.22 -7.93
N ILE A 109 17.83 -7.11 -6.78
CA ILE A 109 17.19 -7.29 -5.47
C ILE A 109 15.99 -6.35 -5.35
N ALA A 110 16.17 -5.05 -5.61
CA ALA A 110 15.09 -4.07 -5.53
C ALA A 110 13.91 -4.45 -6.43
N ALA A 111 14.17 -4.82 -7.69
CA ALA A 111 13.12 -5.26 -8.62
C ALA A 111 12.38 -6.53 -8.14
N GLN A 112 13.10 -7.50 -7.58
CA GLN A 112 12.49 -8.75 -7.09
C GLN A 112 11.70 -8.52 -5.79
N VAL A 113 12.17 -7.65 -4.90
CA VAL A 113 11.42 -7.24 -3.70
C VAL A 113 10.14 -6.49 -4.09
N ALA A 114 10.21 -5.57 -5.04
CA ALA A 114 9.02 -4.89 -5.56
C ALA A 114 8.03 -5.87 -6.19
N HIS A 115 8.52 -6.86 -6.96
CA HIS A 115 7.66 -7.90 -7.51
C HIS A 115 7.00 -8.75 -6.41
N ALA A 116 7.74 -9.11 -5.36
CA ALA A 116 7.21 -9.83 -4.22
C ALA A 116 6.12 -9.02 -3.49
N ALA A 117 6.35 -7.71 -3.30
CA ALA A 117 5.40 -6.81 -2.66
C ALA A 117 4.08 -6.75 -3.42
N LEU A 118 4.14 -6.52 -4.74
CA LEU A 118 2.95 -6.47 -5.59
C LEU A 118 2.21 -7.82 -5.65
N GLY A 119 2.96 -8.93 -5.66
CA GLY A 119 2.37 -10.27 -5.63
C GLY A 119 1.60 -10.49 -4.33
N LEU A 120 2.23 -10.23 -3.18
CA LEU A 120 1.59 -10.39 -1.88
C LEU A 120 0.42 -9.43 -1.66
N HIS A 121 0.53 -8.19 -2.13
CA HIS A 121 -0.53 -7.19 -2.02
C HIS A 121 -1.80 -7.61 -2.77
N ARG A 122 -1.66 -8.18 -3.98
CA ARG A 122 -2.82 -8.72 -4.73
C ARG A 122 -3.51 -9.85 -3.96
N GLU A 123 -2.72 -10.77 -3.41
CA GLU A 123 -3.24 -11.85 -2.58
C GLU A 123 -3.92 -11.33 -1.29
N LEU A 124 -3.46 -10.20 -0.74
CA LEU A 124 -4.10 -9.54 0.41
C LEU A 124 -5.48 -9.01 0.03
N ILE A 125 -5.56 -8.24 -1.06
CA ILE A 125 -6.81 -7.68 -1.56
C ILE A 125 -7.83 -8.79 -1.81
N ASP A 126 -7.43 -9.83 -2.54
CA ASP A 126 -8.32 -10.95 -2.88
C ASP A 126 -8.86 -11.61 -1.60
N LYS A 127 -8.01 -11.81 -0.59
CA LYS A 127 -8.40 -12.40 0.69
C LYS A 127 -9.29 -11.50 1.54
N GLU A 128 -9.11 -10.18 1.51
CA GLU A 128 -10.00 -9.27 2.22
C GLU A 128 -11.38 -9.15 1.56
N MET A 129 -11.42 -9.14 0.22
CA MET A 129 -12.66 -9.19 -0.54
C MET A 129 -13.46 -10.47 -0.23
N GLU A 130 -12.81 -11.64 -0.14
CA GLU A 130 -13.45 -12.90 0.27
C GLU A 130 -14.05 -12.82 1.68
N ASN A 131 -13.40 -12.11 2.59
CA ASN A 131 -13.86 -11.95 3.98
C ASN A 131 -14.90 -10.84 4.17
N SER A 132 -15.24 -10.10 3.10
CA SER A 132 -16.21 -8.98 3.12
C SER A 132 -15.94 -7.96 4.24
N LYS A 133 -14.66 -7.75 4.60
CA LYS A 133 -14.26 -6.84 5.66
C LYS A 133 -13.78 -5.54 5.02
N GLU A 134 -14.52 -4.45 5.22
CA GLU A 134 -14.14 -3.12 4.71
C GLU A 134 -12.88 -2.57 5.40
N CYS A 135 -12.64 -2.98 6.66
CA CYS A 135 -11.47 -2.56 7.44
C CYS A 135 -10.76 -3.81 7.99
N GLY A 136 -9.70 -4.22 7.29
CA GLY A 136 -8.94 -5.43 7.56
C GLY A 136 -7.45 -5.18 7.80
N PRO A 137 -6.66 -6.26 7.96
CA PRO A 137 -5.21 -6.19 8.11
C PRO A 137 -4.49 -5.27 7.11
N LEU A 138 -4.92 -5.22 5.84
CA LEU A 138 -4.33 -4.35 4.82
C LEU A 138 -4.58 -2.88 5.16
N SER A 139 -5.84 -2.50 5.42
CA SER A 139 -6.17 -1.12 5.84
C SER A 139 -5.45 -0.72 7.12
N TYR A 140 -5.30 -1.64 8.09
CA TYR A 140 -4.54 -1.32 9.31
C TYR A 140 -3.08 -1.01 9.03
N TRP A 141 -2.49 -1.80 8.14
CA TRP A 141 -1.11 -1.63 7.75
C TRP A 141 -0.88 -0.35 6.94
N GLU A 142 -1.83 0.02 6.07
CA GLU A 142 -1.78 1.23 5.23
C GLU A 142 -2.01 2.50 6.05
N ASP A 143 -3.07 2.53 6.84
CA ASP A 143 -3.54 3.74 7.52
C ASP A 143 -2.79 4.02 8.83
N TYR A 144 -2.40 2.98 9.59
CA TYR A 144 -1.88 3.17 10.96
C TYR A 144 -0.44 2.69 11.18
N ASP A 145 0.04 1.70 10.41
CA ASP A 145 1.40 1.14 10.60
C ASP A 145 2.46 1.71 9.63
N GLY A 146 2.08 2.72 8.83
CA GLY A 146 2.96 3.39 7.88
C GLY A 146 3.49 2.48 6.77
N GLU A 147 2.70 1.46 6.42
CA GLU A 147 3.02 0.44 5.45
C GLU A 147 4.41 -0.20 5.65
N ARG A 148 4.76 -0.56 6.89
CA ARG A 148 6.10 -1.06 7.24
C ARG A 148 6.55 -2.26 6.37
N LYS A 149 7.68 -2.09 5.70
CA LYS A 149 8.34 -3.08 4.81
C LYS A 149 9.77 -3.37 5.30
N ILE A 150 10.12 -4.63 5.49
CA ILE A 150 11.45 -5.03 6.03
C ILE A 150 12.12 -6.06 5.11
N ALA A 151 13.33 -5.74 4.63
CA ALA A 151 14.13 -6.66 3.82
C ALA A 151 15.13 -7.44 4.69
N LEU A 152 15.10 -8.77 4.58
CA LEU A 152 15.89 -9.72 5.36
C LEU A 152 16.69 -10.66 4.46
N LYS A 153 17.77 -11.21 5.01
CA LYS A 153 18.63 -12.21 4.36
C LYS A 153 18.09 -13.62 4.55
N GLY A 154 17.76 -14.27 3.44
CA GLY A 154 17.60 -15.72 3.33
C GLY A 154 18.89 -16.38 2.82
N GLU A 155 19.10 -17.64 3.17
CA GLU A 155 20.37 -18.31 2.86
C GLU A 155 20.38 -18.87 1.43
N ASN A 156 19.36 -19.66 1.09
CA ASN A 156 19.25 -20.42 -0.14
C ASN A 156 17.77 -20.74 -0.43
N LYS A 157 17.50 -21.43 -1.54
CA LYS A 157 16.14 -21.86 -1.91
C LYS A 157 15.44 -22.66 -0.82
N GLN A 158 16.13 -23.61 -0.19
CA GLN A 158 15.52 -24.48 0.82
C GLN A 158 15.09 -23.67 2.05
N HIS A 159 15.93 -22.74 2.50
CA HIS A 159 15.59 -21.85 3.61
C HIS A 159 14.32 -21.03 3.32
N LEU A 160 14.17 -20.50 2.10
CA LEU A 160 12.93 -19.80 1.71
C LEU A 160 11.71 -20.74 1.76
N LEU A 161 11.83 -21.97 1.26
CA LEU A 161 10.74 -22.95 1.31
C LEU A 161 10.36 -23.35 2.74
N ASP A 162 11.34 -23.48 3.63
CA ASP A 162 11.11 -23.81 5.04
C ASP A 162 10.37 -22.67 5.77
N LEU A 163 10.74 -21.42 5.49
CA LEU A 163 10.05 -20.24 6.03
C LEU A 163 8.63 -20.10 5.46
N MET A 164 8.46 -20.37 4.17
CA MET A 164 7.15 -20.39 3.51
C MET A 164 6.22 -21.43 4.14
N GLN A 165 6.74 -22.64 4.40
CA GLN A 165 5.98 -23.71 5.05
C GLN A 165 5.54 -23.30 6.46
N LYS A 166 6.42 -22.66 7.25
CA LYS A 166 6.06 -22.11 8.56
C LYS A 166 4.99 -21.03 8.46
N ALA A 167 5.10 -20.11 7.50
CA ALA A 167 4.09 -19.07 7.28
C ALA A 167 2.73 -19.68 6.95
N LYS A 168 2.72 -20.71 6.09
CA LYS A 168 1.51 -21.46 5.75
C LYS A 168 0.90 -22.16 6.97
N GLU A 169 1.70 -22.79 7.81
CA GLU A 169 1.25 -23.48 9.04
C GLU A 169 0.70 -22.50 10.08
N SER A 170 1.28 -21.30 10.16
CA SER A 170 0.79 -20.20 11.01
C SER A 170 -0.38 -19.42 10.40
N GLY A 171 -0.87 -19.81 9.21
CA GLY A 171 -1.97 -19.13 8.53
C GLY A 171 -1.65 -17.74 7.97
N LEU A 172 -0.37 -17.36 7.94
CA LEU A 172 0.09 -16.06 7.43
C LEU A 172 0.10 -16.04 5.91
N LEU A 173 -0.32 -14.91 5.36
CA LEU A 173 -0.29 -14.72 3.93
C LEU A 173 1.16 -14.54 3.46
N HIS A 174 1.50 -15.18 2.36
CA HIS A 174 2.85 -15.20 1.83
C HIS A 174 2.83 -15.33 0.31
N TYR A 175 3.89 -14.83 -0.32
CA TYR A 175 4.07 -14.93 -1.77
C TYR A 175 5.53 -15.19 -2.10
N LEU A 176 5.78 -16.19 -2.96
CA LEU A 176 7.12 -16.64 -3.33
C LEU A 176 7.40 -16.32 -4.80
N VAL A 177 8.32 -15.38 -5.04
CA VAL A 177 8.73 -15.03 -6.39
C VAL A 177 9.61 -16.13 -6.97
N SER A 178 9.27 -16.55 -8.18
CA SER A 178 10.09 -17.43 -9.03
C SER A 178 10.47 -16.68 -10.29
N ASP A 179 11.76 -16.60 -10.61
CA ASP A 179 12.22 -15.89 -11.81
C ASP A 179 11.76 -16.63 -13.07
N ALA A 180 10.94 -15.96 -13.89
CA ALA A 180 10.43 -16.48 -15.16
C ALA A 180 11.49 -16.54 -16.28
N GLY A 181 12.74 -16.12 -16.00
CA GLY A 181 13.86 -16.25 -16.93
C GLY A 181 14.13 -15.01 -17.79
N HIS A 182 13.65 -13.84 -17.37
CA HIS A 182 13.93 -12.55 -18.04
C HIS A 182 15.11 -11.79 -17.40
N THR A 183 15.76 -12.38 -16.39
CA THR A 183 16.93 -11.80 -15.73
C THR A 183 18.08 -12.82 -15.64
N GLN A 184 19.30 -12.38 -15.31
CA GLN A 184 20.54 -13.20 -15.29
C GLN A 184 20.58 -14.32 -14.21
N VAL A 185 19.46 -14.69 -13.58
CA VAL A 185 19.38 -15.80 -12.61
C VAL A 185 18.87 -17.03 -13.34
N ALA A 186 19.26 -18.22 -12.90
CA ALA A 186 18.82 -19.45 -13.54
C ALA A 186 17.26 -19.50 -13.59
N PRO A 187 16.66 -19.81 -14.75
CA PRO A 187 15.20 -19.87 -14.89
C PRO A 187 14.56 -20.75 -13.81
N GLY A 188 13.50 -20.27 -13.16
CA GLY A 188 12.79 -21.00 -12.10
C GLY A 188 13.44 -20.93 -10.71
N SER A 189 14.41 -20.03 -10.49
CA SER A 189 14.99 -19.82 -9.17
C SER A 189 14.04 -19.03 -8.26
N ASN A 190 13.91 -19.48 -7.02
CA ASN A 190 13.17 -18.78 -5.97
C ASN A 190 14.03 -17.63 -5.43
N THR A 191 13.59 -16.40 -5.69
CA THR A 191 14.38 -15.19 -5.45
C THR A 191 14.03 -14.53 -4.11
N VAL A 192 12.75 -14.28 -3.87
CA VAL A 192 12.25 -13.55 -2.69
C VAL A 192 10.98 -14.20 -2.18
N LEU A 193 10.95 -14.51 -0.88
CA LEU A 193 9.73 -14.83 -0.14
C LEU A 193 9.22 -13.57 0.54
N SER A 194 7.94 -13.28 0.41
CA SER A 194 7.27 -12.21 1.16
C SER A 194 6.24 -12.80 2.12
N ILE A 195 6.11 -12.22 3.31
CA ILE A 195 5.17 -12.64 4.37
C ILE A 195 4.52 -11.39 4.95
N PHE A 196 3.20 -11.45 5.17
CA PHE A 196 2.42 -10.37 5.77
C PHE A 196 1.62 -10.89 6.98
N GLY A 197 1.52 -10.04 8.00
CA GLY A 197 0.70 -10.29 9.18
C GLY A 197 1.11 -9.41 10.35
N LYS A 198 0.56 -9.72 11.52
CA LYS A 198 0.92 -9.06 12.77
C LYS A 198 2.40 -9.21 13.07
N GLU A 199 2.98 -8.17 13.66
CA GLU A 199 4.40 -8.11 13.94
C GLU A 199 4.88 -9.28 14.80
N SER A 200 4.09 -9.66 15.81
CA SER A 200 4.36 -10.82 16.68
C SER A 200 4.49 -12.10 15.86
N ASP A 201 3.50 -12.38 15.02
CA ASP A 201 3.34 -13.65 14.32
C ASP A 201 4.41 -13.78 13.23
N VAL A 202 4.69 -12.68 12.51
CA VAL A 202 5.76 -12.62 11.51
C VAL A 202 7.14 -12.77 12.18
N ASN A 203 7.32 -12.26 13.41
CA ASN A 203 8.57 -12.39 14.16
C ASN A 203 8.87 -13.83 14.61
N GLU A 204 7.85 -14.65 14.87
CA GLU A 204 8.06 -16.07 15.21
C GLU A 204 8.80 -16.83 14.10
N ILE A 205 8.57 -16.41 12.85
CA ILE A 205 9.14 -17.04 11.65
C ILE A 205 10.46 -16.36 11.27
N THR A 206 10.51 -15.03 11.30
CA THR A 206 11.59 -14.25 10.67
C THR A 206 12.48 -13.47 11.65
N GLY A 207 12.14 -13.41 12.94
CA GLY A 207 12.80 -12.55 13.92
C GLY A 207 14.29 -12.86 14.19
N LYS A 208 14.78 -14.03 13.75
CA LYS A 208 16.21 -14.41 13.85
C LYS A 208 17.01 -14.06 12.59
N LEU A 209 16.36 -13.65 11.52
CA LEU A 209 17.02 -13.30 10.27
C LEU A 209 17.68 -11.92 10.38
N LYS A 210 18.76 -11.74 9.62
CA LYS A 210 19.50 -10.47 9.56
C LYS A 210 18.91 -9.56 8.50
N LEU A 211 19.04 -8.24 8.69
CA LEU A 211 18.74 -7.24 7.68
C LEU A 211 19.61 -7.44 6.42
N LEU A 212 19.02 -7.15 5.26
CA LEU A 212 19.65 -7.24 3.93
C LEU A 212 20.83 -6.27 3.74
#